data_AF-A0A842SQM2-F1
#
_entry.id   AF-A0A842SQM2-F1
#
_cell.length_a   1.000
_cell.length_b   1.000
_cell.length_c   1.000
_cell.angle_alpha   90.00
_cell.angle_beta   90.00
_cell.angle_gamma   90.00
#
_symmetry.space_group_name_H-M   'P 1'
#
loop_
_entity.id
_entity.type
_entity.pdbx_description
1 polymer ?
#
loop_
_entity_poly.entity_id
_entity_poly.type
_entity_poly.pdbx_seq_one_letter_code
_entity_poly.pdbx_strand_id
1 'polypeptide(L)'
;MSTTQSNAFESLHHSIKKWIWKQKWDSLRSIQESAIDPILNADKDIVISAATAAGKTEAAFLPICSNIVEADSQSYHVLYVSPLKALINDQERRLRSLFEIIDSAITPWHGDIGQGRKKKSFSSPKGLLLITPESLESLFVNRGQMLKNVFTDLRYVVIDEFHAFIGSER
;
A
#
# COMPACT_ATOMS: atom_id res chain seq x y z
N MET A 1 14.60 -13.75 30.69
CA MET A 1 14.08 -13.56 29.34
C MET A 1 13.32 -12.24 29.34
N SER A 2 14.00 -11.16 28.96
CA SER A 2 13.42 -9.82 29.01
C SER A 2 12.44 -9.68 27.85
N THR A 3 11.16 -9.51 28.16
CA THR A 3 10.15 -9.04 27.22
C THR A 3 10.53 -7.62 26.80
N THR A 4 11.24 -7.49 25.70
CA THR A 4 11.40 -6.21 25.00
C THR A 4 10.00 -5.74 24.65
N GLN A 5 9.47 -4.79 25.41
CA GLN A 5 8.27 -4.06 25.04
C GLN A 5 8.58 -3.47 23.65
N SER A 6 7.92 -3.97 22.62
CA SER A 6 8.21 -3.59 21.24
C SER A 6 7.98 -2.09 21.09
N ASN A 7 9.05 -1.32 20.91
CA ASN A 7 8.98 0.13 20.65
C ASN A 7 8.50 0.41 19.20
N ALA A 8 8.14 -0.63 18.46
CA ALA A 8 7.67 -0.56 17.08
C ALA A 8 6.45 0.35 16.94
N PHE A 9 5.47 0.28 17.83
CA PHE A 9 4.33 1.21 17.79
C PHE A 9 4.77 2.67 17.87
N GLU A 10 5.77 2.98 18.71
CA GLU A 10 6.23 4.35 18.89
C GLU A 10 6.95 4.92 17.67
N SER A 11 7.59 4.06 16.87
CA SER A 11 8.23 4.44 15.61
C SER A 11 7.24 4.87 14.51
N LEU A 12 5.95 4.53 14.64
CA LEU A 12 4.92 4.96 13.70
C LEU A 12 4.68 6.47 13.80
N HIS A 13 4.39 7.08 12.64
CA HIS A 13 4.06 8.49 12.58
C HIS A 13 2.80 8.81 13.39
N HIS A 14 2.75 10.01 13.99
CA HIS A 14 1.67 10.40 14.92
C HIS A 14 0.26 10.29 14.30
N SER A 15 0.11 10.59 13.00
CA SER A 15 -1.17 10.40 12.28
C SER A 15 -1.62 8.95 12.26
N ILE A 16 -0.69 8.00 12.13
CA ILE A 16 -0.98 6.56 12.10
C ILE A 16 -1.35 6.06 13.50
N LYS A 17 -0.62 6.52 14.54
CA LYS A 17 -0.99 6.25 15.94
C LYS A 17 -2.41 6.73 16.25
N LYS A 18 -2.76 7.94 15.79
CA LYS A 18 -4.12 8.50 15.92
C LYS A 18 -5.16 7.68 15.17
N TRP A 19 -4.83 7.15 13.99
CA TRP A 19 -5.72 6.28 13.24
C TRP A 19 -5.98 4.96 13.99
N ILE A 20 -4.93 4.30 14.50
CA ILE A 20 -5.03 3.05 15.28
C ILE A 20 -5.93 3.26 16.49
N TRP A 21 -5.75 4.37 17.23
CA TRP A 21 -6.60 4.69 18.37
C TRP A 21 -8.08 4.84 17.99
N LYS A 22 -8.38 5.46 16.84
CA LYS A 22 -9.75 5.56 16.31
C LYS A 22 -10.37 4.22 15.93
N GLN A 23 -9.56 3.23 15.57
CA GLN A 23 -10.03 1.86 15.31
C GLN A 23 -10.40 1.10 16.59
N LYS A 24 -10.15 1.67 17.77
CA LYS A 24 -10.40 1.06 19.09
C LYS A 24 -9.68 -0.30 19.26
N TRP A 25 -8.44 -0.38 18.76
CA TRP A 25 -7.62 -1.56 18.96
C TRP A 25 -6.94 -1.49 20.32
N ASP A 26 -7.05 -2.56 21.11
CA ASP A 26 -6.38 -2.66 22.42
C ASP A 26 -4.86 -2.84 22.27
N SER A 27 -4.44 -3.51 21.19
CA SER A 27 -3.03 -3.75 20.84
C SER A 27 -2.88 -4.07 19.36
N LEU A 28 -1.64 -3.96 18.86
CA LEU A 28 -1.28 -4.49 17.54
C LEU A 28 -1.13 -6.00 17.62
N ARG A 29 -1.45 -6.68 16.53
CA ARG A 29 -1.19 -8.11 16.39
C ARG A 29 0.30 -8.34 16.18
N SER A 30 0.80 -9.51 16.58
CA SER A 30 2.23 -9.87 16.45
C SER A 30 2.79 -9.65 15.04
N ILE A 31 2.02 -9.98 13.99
CA ILE A 31 2.44 -9.77 12.59
C ILE A 31 2.49 -8.29 12.21
N GLN A 32 1.62 -7.46 12.78
CA GLN A 32 1.62 -6.02 12.56
C GLN A 32 2.84 -5.40 13.25
N GLU A 33 3.09 -5.75 14.51
CA GLU A 33 4.26 -5.26 15.25
C GLU A 33 5.58 -5.66 14.56
N SER A 34 5.70 -6.92 14.18
CA SER A 34 6.93 -7.46 13.57
C SER A 34 7.22 -6.87 12.18
N ALA A 35 6.20 -6.34 11.50
CA ALA A 35 6.35 -5.76 10.17
C ALA A 35 6.74 -4.28 10.20
N ILE A 36 6.59 -3.58 11.33
CA ILE A 36 6.83 -2.13 11.40
C ILE A 36 8.30 -1.79 11.08
N ASP A 37 9.25 -2.27 11.89
CA ASP A 37 10.65 -1.87 11.75
C ASP A 37 11.22 -2.23 10.37
N PRO A 38 11.03 -3.45 9.83
CA PRO A 38 11.56 -3.80 8.51
C PRO A 38 11.00 -2.92 7.39
N ILE A 39 9.72 -2.55 7.46
CA ILE A 39 9.09 -1.71 6.43
C ILE A 39 9.51 -0.26 6.58
N LEU A 40 9.60 0.28 7.80
CA LEU A 40 10.06 1.64 8.02
C LEU A 40 11.50 1.84 7.58
N ASN A 41 12.36 0.84 7.81
CA ASN A 41 13.76 0.90 7.38
C ASN A 41 13.91 0.87 5.86
N ALA A 42 12.99 0.19 5.15
CA ALA A 42 12.94 0.11 3.69
C ALA A 42 14.30 -0.27 3.03
N ASP A 43 15.07 -1.13 3.69
CA ASP A 43 16.44 -1.51 3.29
C ASP A 43 16.52 -2.89 2.60
N LYS A 44 15.39 -3.60 2.52
CA LYS A 44 15.27 -4.95 1.94
C LYS A 44 13.84 -5.28 1.52
N ASP A 45 13.73 -6.28 0.66
CA ASP A 45 12.46 -6.91 0.33
C ASP A 45 11.96 -7.78 1.48
N ILE A 46 10.65 -7.80 1.69
CA ILE A 46 10.00 -8.56 2.76
C ILE A 46 8.84 -9.40 2.25
N VAL A 47 8.59 -10.53 2.91
CA VAL A 47 7.42 -11.38 2.69
C VAL A 47 6.64 -11.51 3.99
N ILE A 48 5.39 -11.03 3.99
CA ILE A 48 4.48 -11.16 5.12
C ILE A 48 3.63 -12.42 4.91
N SER A 49 3.98 -13.51 5.59
CA SER A 49 3.22 -14.76 5.57
C SER A 49 2.38 -14.90 6.83
N ALA A 50 1.06 -14.89 6.67
CA ALA A 50 0.11 -15.13 7.74
C ALA A 50 -1.22 -15.63 7.17
N ALA A 51 -2.02 -16.29 8.02
CA ALA A 51 -3.36 -16.74 7.69
C ALA A 51 -4.25 -15.57 7.22
N THR A 52 -5.30 -15.88 6.46
CA THR A 52 -6.32 -14.90 6.08
C THR A 52 -6.90 -14.24 7.34
N ALA A 53 -7.25 -12.96 7.24
CA ALA A 53 -7.73 -12.15 8.36
C ALA A 53 -6.75 -11.99 9.54
N ALA A 54 -5.47 -12.37 9.41
CA ALA A 54 -4.44 -12.14 10.44
C ALA A 54 -4.00 -10.67 10.59
N GLY A 55 -4.40 -9.79 9.66
CA GLY A 55 -4.03 -8.36 9.68
C GLY A 55 -2.87 -8.00 8.77
N LYS A 56 -2.61 -8.80 7.71
CA LYS A 56 -1.52 -8.59 6.73
C LYS A 56 -1.58 -7.21 6.06
N THR A 57 -2.78 -6.74 5.72
CA THR A 57 -2.97 -5.42 5.10
C THR A 57 -2.42 -4.32 6.00
N GLU A 58 -2.85 -4.24 7.26
CA GLU A 58 -2.37 -3.19 8.16
C GLU A 58 -0.93 -3.42 8.60
N ALA A 59 -0.46 -4.67 8.67
CA ALA A 59 0.95 -4.97 8.88
C ALA A 59 1.83 -4.31 7.82
N ALA A 60 1.40 -4.30 6.55
CA ALA A 60 2.08 -3.58 5.49
C ALA A 60 1.84 -2.06 5.55
N PHE A 61 0.58 -1.65 5.65
CA PHE A 61 0.20 -0.26 5.37
C PHE A 61 0.39 0.71 6.53
N LEU A 62 0.41 0.28 7.80
CA LEU A 62 0.70 1.18 8.92
C LEU A 62 2.12 1.79 8.82
N PRO A 63 3.19 1.00 8.64
CA PRO A 63 4.52 1.56 8.44
C PRO A 63 4.70 2.24 7.07
N ILE A 64 4.12 1.71 5.97
CA ILE A 64 4.16 2.39 4.66
C ILE A 64 3.57 3.80 4.77
N CYS A 65 2.38 3.94 5.35
CA CYS A 65 1.72 5.24 5.52
C CYS A 65 2.51 6.18 6.44
N SER A 66 3.26 5.65 7.41
CA SER A 66 4.16 6.47 8.23
C SER A 66 5.30 7.08 7.40
N ASN A 67 5.86 6.33 6.44
CA ASN A 67 6.96 6.81 5.60
C ASN A 67 6.53 7.73 4.44
N ILE A 68 5.25 7.72 4.05
CA ILE A 68 4.76 8.55 2.93
C ILE A 68 3.95 9.78 3.37
N VAL A 69 3.67 9.94 4.67
CA VAL A 69 2.85 11.06 5.18
C VAL A 69 3.45 12.43 4.89
N GLU A 70 4.78 12.55 4.89
CA GLU A 70 5.51 13.79 4.60
C GLU A 70 5.98 13.88 3.14
N ALA A 71 5.54 12.97 2.27
CA ALA A 71 5.93 13.00 0.87
C ALA A 71 5.22 14.13 0.13
N ASP A 72 5.99 15.11 -0.36
CA ASP A 72 5.49 16.33 -1.03
C ASP A 72 5.57 16.27 -2.57
N SER A 73 5.81 15.08 -3.12
CA SER A 73 5.92 14.89 -4.57
C SER A 73 4.55 14.59 -5.21
N GLN A 74 4.31 15.18 -6.39
CA GLN A 74 3.19 14.82 -7.26
C GLN A 74 3.52 13.53 -8.02
N SER A 75 3.56 12.41 -7.27
CA SER A 75 3.70 11.06 -7.80
C SER A 75 2.99 10.04 -6.90
N TYR A 76 2.74 8.85 -7.42
CA TYR A 76 2.38 7.72 -6.56
C TYR A 76 3.62 7.25 -5.77
N HIS A 77 3.45 7.13 -4.46
CA HIS A 77 4.48 6.65 -3.54
C HIS A 77 4.40 5.14 -3.32
N VAL A 78 3.24 4.55 -3.61
CA VAL A 78 2.98 3.11 -3.41
C VAL A 78 2.29 2.54 -4.64
N LEU A 79 2.85 1.45 -5.15
CA LEU A 79 2.23 0.61 -6.17
C LEU A 79 1.79 -0.69 -5.52
N TYR A 80 0.50 -1.01 -5.58
CA TYR A 80 -0.06 -2.25 -5.07
C TYR A 80 -0.59 -3.08 -6.22
N VAL A 81 -0.04 -4.28 -6.39
CA VAL A 81 -0.41 -5.21 -7.46
C VAL A 81 -1.19 -6.37 -6.84
N SER A 82 -2.40 -6.62 -7.34
CA SER A 82 -3.25 -7.71 -6.86
C SER A 82 -3.83 -8.50 -8.03
N PRO A 83 -3.95 -9.83 -7.92
CA PRO A 83 -4.33 -10.69 -9.04
C PRO A 83 -5.80 -10.53 -9.46
N LEU A 84 -6.65 -9.91 -8.62
CA LEU A 84 -8.09 -9.82 -8.85
C LEU A 84 -8.61 -8.40 -8.67
N LYS A 85 -9.48 -7.95 -9.59
CA LYS A 85 -10.19 -6.67 -9.49
C LYS A 85 -11.02 -6.55 -8.21
N ALA A 86 -11.62 -7.66 -7.76
CA ALA A 86 -12.40 -7.70 -6.53
C ALA A 86 -11.54 -7.39 -5.29
N LEU A 87 -10.30 -7.89 -5.25
CA LEU A 87 -9.36 -7.59 -4.17
C LEU A 87 -8.95 -6.11 -4.20
N ILE A 88 -8.69 -5.53 -5.39
CA ILE A 88 -8.44 -4.09 -5.52
C ILE A 88 -9.57 -3.26 -4.89
N ASN A 89 -10.82 -3.58 -5.22
CA ASN A 89 -11.97 -2.84 -4.70
C ASN A 89 -12.14 -3.00 -3.18
N ASP A 90 -11.87 -4.19 -2.64
CA ASP A 90 -11.90 -4.42 -1.20
C ASP A 90 -10.82 -3.61 -0.47
N GLN A 91 -9.59 -3.60 -1.02
CA GLN A 91 -8.46 -2.87 -0.43
C GLN A 91 -8.63 -1.37 -0.55
N GLU A 92 -9.21 -0.86 -1.64
CA GLU A 92 -9.58 0.56 -1.77
C GLU A 92 -10.51 0.98 -0.62
N ARG A 93 -11.54 0.18 -0.34
CA ARG A 93 -12.48 0.46 0.77
C ARG A 93 -11.78 0.37 2.12
N ARG A 94 -10.98 -0.68 2.34
CA ARG A 94 -10.30 -0.95 3.61
C ARG A 94 -9.28 0.13 3.97
N LEU A 95 -8.49 0.56 3.00
CA LEU A 95 -7.40 1.52 3.19
C LEU A 95 -7.88 2.98 3.18
N ARG A 96 -9.12 3.26 2.73
CA ARG A 96 -9.65 4.62 2.57
C ARG A 96 -9.43 5.50 3.80
N SER A 97 -9.89 5.05 4.97
CA SER A 97 -9.81 5.85 6.19
C SER A 97 -8.36 6.10 6.66
N LEU A 98 -7.43 5.19 6.30
CA LEU A 98 -6.01 5.33 6.61
C LEU A 98 -5.36 6.36 5.68
N PHE A 99 -5.66 6.32 4.39
CA PHE A 99 -5.12 7.30 3.43
C PHE A 99 -5.74 8.70 3.61
N GLU A 100 -6.99 8.79 4.06
CA GLU A 100 -7.62 10.06 4.44
C GLU A 100 -6.87 10.77 5.58
N ILE A 101 -6.32 10.03 6.55
CA ILE A 101 -5.64 10.66 7.70
C ILE A 101 -4.25 11.23 7.36
N ILE A 102 -3.67 10.80 6.25
CA ILE A 102 -2.39 11.29 5.72
C ILE A 102 -2.57 12.20 4.49
N ASP A 103 -3.79 12.68 4.24
CA ASP A 103 -4.14 13.53 3.08
C ASP A 103 -3.63 12.97 1.74
N SER A 104 -3.78 11.66 1.54
CA SER A 104 -3.28 10.97 0.36
C SER A 104 -4.39 10.23 -0.38
N ALA A 105 -4.19 10.00 -1.68
CA ALA A 105 -5.22 9.43 -2.56
C ALA A 105 -5.02 7.92 -2.75
N ILE A 106 -6.13 7.21 -2.96
CA ILE A 106 -6.14 5.82 -3.43
C ILE A 106 -6.78 5.78 -4.81
N THR A 107 -6.06 5.20 -5.77
CA THR A 107 -6.50 5.06 -7.15
C THR A 107 -6.59 3.59 -7.53
N PRO A 108 -7.78 3.00 -7.66
CA PRO A 108 -7.94 1.71 -8.31
C PRO A 108 -7.73 1.83 -9.81
N TRP A 109 -7.08 0.84 -10.40
CA TRP A 109 -6.77 0.78 -11.81
C TRP A 109 -6.98 -0.62 -12.36
N HIS A 110 -8.15 -0.84 -12.95
CA HIS A 110 -8.48 -2.04 -13.71
C HIS A 110 -9.49 -1.72 -14.81
N GLY A 111 -9.82 -2.71 -15.64
CA GLY A 111 -10.72 -2.54 -16.80
C GLY A 111 -12.06 -1.83 -16.51
N ASP A 112 -12.61 -2.01 -15.31
CA ASP A 112 -13.95 -1.51 -14.97
C ASP A 112 -13.91 -0.09 -14.37
N ILE A 113 -12.72 0.45 -14.08
CA ILE A 113 -12.57 1.83 -13.62
C ILE A 113 -12.68 2.76 -14.82
N GLY A 114 -13.65 3.69 -14.75
CA GLY A 114 -13.94 4.64 -15.82
C GLY A 114 -12.75 5.54 -16.19
N GLN A 115 -12.62 5.84 -17.48
CA GLN A 115 -11.50 6.60 -18.03
C GLN A 115 -11.34 8.01 -17.45
N GLY A 116 -12.45 8.66 -17.06
CA GLY A 116 -12.41 9.97 -16.41
C GLY A 116 -11.68 9.94 -15.06
N ARG A 117 -11.96 8.91 -14.23
CA ARG A 117 -11.30 8.72 -12.93
C ARG A 117 -9.80 8.45 -13.11
N LYS A 118 -9.46 7.60 -14.07
CA LYS A 118 -8.08 7.29 -14.46
C LYS A 118 -7.32 8.54 -14.90
N LYS A 119 -7.91 9.32 -15.81
CA LYS A 119 -7.31 10.57 -16.33
C LYS A 119 -7.10 11.60 -15.23
N LYS A 120 -8.10 11.80 -14.36
CA LYS A 120 -8.01 12.72 -13.22
C LYS A 120 -6.87 12.33 -12.28
N SER A 121 -6.71 11.03 -12.00
CA SER A 121 -5.62 10.59 -11.13
C SER A 121 -4.25 10.80 -11.77
N PHE A 122 -4.10 10.51 -13.06
CA PHE A 122 -2.82 10.75 -13.77
C PHE A 122 -2.47 12.23 -13.98
N SER A 123 -3.44 13.15 -13.93
CA SER A 123 -3.14 14.59 -13.93
C SER A 123 -2.63 15.12 -12.59
N SER A 124 -2.80 14.36 -11.51
CA SER A 124 -2.35 14.74 -10.16
C SER A 124 -2.07 13.48 -9.34
N PRO A 125 -1.06 12.67 -9.73
CA PRO A 125 -0.75 11.42 -9.06
C PRO A 125 -0.28 11.71 -7.63
N LYS A 126 -0.85 10.99 -6.66
CA LYS A 126 -0.50 11.09 -5.23
C LYS A 126 -0.86 9.78 -4.54
N GLY A 127 -0.02 9.30 -3.63
CA GLY A 127 -0.37 8.19 -2.75
C GLY A 127 -0.29 6.81 -3.40
N LEU A 128 -1.40 6.08 -3.40
CA LEU A 128 -1.48 4.65 -3.71
C LEU A 128 -2.17 4.37 -5.05
N LEU A 129 -1.50 3.65 -5.94
CA LEU A 129 -2.11 3.01 -7.11
C LEU A 129 -2.34 1.52 -6.83
N LEU A 130 -3.60 1.07 -6.86
CA LEU A 130 -3.99 -0.34 -6.79
C LEU A 130 -4.27 -0.85 -8.20
N ILE A 131 -3.55 -1.88 -8.68
CA ILE A 131 -3.60 -2.28 -10.09
C ILE A 131 -3.54 -3.80 -10.29
N THR A 132 -4.13 -4.30 -11.37
CA THR A 132 -3.93 -5.71 -11.78
C THR A 132 -2.71 -5.84 -12.68
N PRO A 133 -2.06 -7.01 -12.75
CA PRO A 133 -0.91 -7.25 -13.63
C PRO A 133 -1.19 -6.88 -15.09
N GLU A 134 -2.32 -7.31 -15.63
CA GLU A 134 -2.71 -7.08 -17.03
C GLU A 134 -2.94 -5.59 -17.30
N SER A 135 -3.48 -4.87 -16.30
CA SER A 135 -3.67 -3.43 -16.41
C SER A 135 -2.36 -2.65 -16.28
N LEU A 136 -1.40 -3.17 -15.52
CA LEU A 136 -0.05 -2.64 -15.40
C LEU A 136 0.73 -2.84 -16.70
N GLU A 137 0.66 -4.02 -17.29
CA GLU A 137 1.22 -4.31 -18.61
C GLU A 137 0.64 -3.36 -19.67
N SER A 138 -0.69 -3.23 -19.71
CA SER A 138 -1.38 -2.29 -20.60
C SER A 138 -0.91 -0.84 -20.39
N LEU A 139 -0.64 -0.44 -19.15
CA LEU A 139 -0.07 0.88 -18.85
C LEU A 139 1.34 1.06 -19.42
N PHE A 140 2.21 0.05 -19.28
CA PHE A 140 3.57 0.09 -19.84
C PHE A 140 3.53 0.20 -21.37
N VAL A 141 2.72 -0.63 -22.04
CA VAL A 141 2.60 -0.64 -23.51
C VAL A 141 2.05 0.68 -24.03
N ASN A 142 0.96 1.18 -23.45
CA ASN A 142 0.25 2.34 -24.00
C ASN A 142 0.83 3.68 -23.53
N ARG A 143 1.51 3.72 -22.37
CA ARG A 143 1.82 4.95 -21.64
C ARG A 143 3.19 4.94 -20.95
N GLY A 144 4.10 4.04 -21.34
CA GLY A 144 5.39 3.84 -20.66
C GLY A 144 6.23 5.11 -20.44
N GLN A 145 6.20 6.05 -21.38
CA GLN A 145 6.93 7.32 -21.24
C GLN A 145 6.41 8.21 -20.09
N MET A 146 5.09 8.17 -19.85
CA MET A 146 4.44 8.92 -18.77
C MET A 146 4.64 8.26 -17.40
N LEU A 147 4.88 6.93 -17.36
CA LEU A 147 5.11 6.21 -16.11
C LEU A 147 6.30 6.76 -15.31
N LYS A 148 7.33 7.23 -16.01
CA LYS A 148 8.48 7.91 -15.39
C LYS A 148 8.08 9.10 -14.52
N ASN A 149 7.08 9.86 -14.95
CA ASN A 149 6.66 11.08 -14.26
C ASN A 149 5.72 10.79 -13.08
N VAL A 150 4.87 9.76 -13.19
CA VAL A 150 3.89 9.45 -12.14
C VAL A 150 4.46 8.58 -11.02
N PHE A 151 5.67 8.04 -11.19
CA PHE A 151 6.37 7.19 -10.21
C PHE A 151 7.78 7.73 -9.87
N THR A 152 8.01 9.04 -9.99
CA THR A 152 9.32 9.66 -9.68
C THR A 152 9.79 9.45 -8.24
N ASP A 153 8.86 9.36 -7.29
CA ASP A 153 9.11 9.08 -5.87
C ASP A 153 8.35 7.82 -5.43
N LEU A 154 8.40 6.76 -6.23
CA LEU A 154 7.88 5.45 -5.84
C LEU A 154 8.77 4.85 -4.75
N ARG A 155 8.20 4.63 -3.55
CA ARG A 155 8.93 4.13 -2.38
C ARG A 155 8.63 2.67 -2.06
N TYR A 156 7.43 2.21 -2.40
CA TYR A 156 6.99 0.84 -2.10
C TYR A 156 6.27 0.18 -3.26
N VAL A 157 6.55 -1.11 -3.45
CA VAL A 157 5.76 -2.01 -4.29
C VAL A 157 5.22 -3.13 -3.39
N VAL A 158 3.91 -3.27 -3.33
CA VAL A 158 3.21 -4.30 -2.57
C VAL A 158 2.61 -5.29 -3.53
N ILE A 159 2.97 -6.57 -3.40
CA ILE A 159 2.39 -7.66 -4.20
C ILE A 159 1.47 -8.47 -3.29
N ASP A 160 0.18 -8.37 -3.54
CA ASP A 160 -0.84 -9.11 -2.79
C ASP A 160 -1.06 -10.50 -3.35
N GLU A 161 -1.36 -11.46 -2.47
CA GLU A 161 -1.49 -12.88 -2.84
C GLU A 161 -0.34 -13.38 -3.71
N PHE A 162 0.91 -13.12 -3.28
CA PHE A 162 2.13 -13.48 -4.01
C PHE A 162 2.12 -14.93 -4.56
N HIS A 163 1.55 -15.87 -3.82
CA HIS A 163 1.41 -17.26 -4.24
C HIS A 163 0.61 -17.44 -5.54
N ALA A 164 -0.35 -16.56 -5.85
CA ALA A 164 -1.15 -16.60 -7.07
C ALA A 164 -0.31 -16.30 -8.33
N PHE A 165 0.89 -15.76 -8.16
CA PHE A 165 1.86 -15.47 -9.23
C PHE A 165 2.89 -16.57 -9.42
N ILE A 166 3.02 -17.49 -8.47
CA ILE A 166 4.01 -18.57 -8.53
C ILE A 166 3.43 -19.70 -9.39
N GLY A 167 4.07 -19.99 -10.52
CA GLY A 167 3.76 -21.17 -11.34
C GLY A 167 2.66 -20.99 -12.40
N SER A 168 2.13 -19.77 -12.57
CA SER A 168 1.28 -19.44 -13.71
C SER A 168 2.10 -18.75 -14.81
N GLU A 169 2.06 -19.25 -16.05
CA GLU A 169 2.47 -18.44 -17.20
C GLU A 169 1.48 -17.26 -17.33
N ARG A 170 1.92 -16.06 -17.00
CA ARG A 170 1.22 -14.79 -17.22
C ARG A 170 2.21 -13.76 -17.75
#